data_AF-A0A4Y9Y8F3-F1
#
_entry.id   AF-A0A4Y9Y8F3-F1
#
_cell.length_a   1.000
_cell.length_b   1.000
_cell.length_c   1.000
_cell.angle_alpha   90.00
_cell.angle_beta   90.00
_cell.angle_gamma   90.00
#
_symmetry.space_group_name_H-M   'P 1'
#
loop_
_entity.id
_entity.type
_entity.pdbx_description
1 polymer ?
#
loop_
_entity_poly.entity_id
_entity_poly.type
_entity_poly.pdbx_seq_one_letter_code
_entity_poly.pdbx_strand_id
1 'polypeptide(L)'
;MPFMQTVKPLTEEDMPPKQPSKPYILFYIEYYRTEPKAPALAAQQQVSNAAAKAWKAMDDAGRQVYHDRHAELRVDYSKRLQEYFDKTDRETLKRVTLELKASHRSVPRDVNLAHGVPRFLQEQTKTIGPAPPGMRPVELNSKILSERWRALTPEERAPYDERFKQLSEEYYSKTNRSPPIRAATRIASE
;
A
#
# COMPACT_ATOMS: atom_id res chain seq x y z
N MET A 1 -20.55 17.25 36.39
CA MET A 1 -19.78 18.16 35.50
C MET A 1 -19.29 17.36 34.29
N PRO A 2 -19.73 17.67 33.06
CA PRO A 2 -19.40 16.90 31.88
C PRO A 2 -18.05 17.36 31.30
N PHE A 3 -17.09 16.45 31.17
CA PHE A 3 -15.91 16.68 30.33
C PHE A 3 -16.32 16.35 28.89
N MET A 4 -16.79 17.35 28.14
CA MET A 4 -16.80 17.25 26.69
C MET A 4 -15.34 17.31 26.22
N GLN A 5 -14.72 16.14 26.03
CA GLN A 5 -13.48 16.06 25.27
C GLN A 5 -13.78 16.61 23.87
N THR A 6 -13.24 17.79 23.56
CA THR A 6 -13.33 18.39 22.25
C THR A 6 -12.49 17.55 21.30
N VAL A 7 -13.16 16.68 20.53
CA VAL A 7 -12.49 15.88 19.51
C VAL A 7 -11.96 16.84 18.44
N LYS A 8 -10.64 17.07 18.43
CA LYS A 8 -9.98 17.96 17.46
C LYS A 8 -10.34 17.53 16.03
N PRO A 9 -10.79 18.42 15.13
CA PRO A 9 -11.08 18.06 13.74
C PRO A 9 -9.80 17.55 13.05
N LEU A 10 -9.96 16.59 12.12
CA LEU A 10 -8.82 16.13 11.32
C LEU A 10 -8.34 17.28 10.44
N THR A 11 -7.04 17.50 10.44
CA THR A 11 -6.37 18.48 9.60
C THR A 11 -5.73 17.82 8.38
N GLU A 12 -5.30 18.62 7.39
CA GLU A 12 -4.64 18.08 6.18
C GLU A 12 -3.34 17.33 6.52
N GLU A 13 -2.68 17.68 7.64
CA GLU A 13 -1.47 17.01 8.15
C GLU A 13 -1.76 15.61 8.71
N ASP A 14 -2.99 15.36 9.18
CA ASP A 14 -3.43 14.04 9.68
C ASP A 14 -3.80 13.09 8.54
N MET A 15 -3.94 13.60 7.31
CA MET A 15 -4.29 12.80 6.14
C MET A 15 -3.04 12.13 5.55
N PRO A 16 -3.15 10.89 5.06
CA PRO A 16 -2.01 10.20 4.49
C PRO A 16 -1.53 10.91 3.22
N PRO A 17 -0.22 10.80 2.89
CA PRO A 17 0.31 11.39 1.67
C PRO A 17 -0.44 10.85 0.44
N LYS A 18 -0.62 11.72 -0.55
CA LYS A 18 -1.27 11.35 -1.82
C LYS A 18 -0.32 10.49 -2.65
N GLN A 19 -0.88 9.49 -3.34
CA GLN A 19 -0.11 8.65 -4.26
C GLN A 19 0.48 9.49 -5.40
N PRO A 20 1.67 9.12 -5.90
CA PRO A 20 2.25 9.79 -7.05
C PRO A 20 1.39 9.54 -8.29
N SER A 21 1.31 10.54 -9.16
CA SER A 21 0.62 10.45 -10.43
C SER A 21 1.24 9.35 -11.31
N LYS A 22 0.38 8.58 -11.98
CA LYS A 22 0.80 7.53 -12.93
C LYS A 22 1.59 8.14 -14.11
N PRO A 23 2.42 7.36 -14.83
CA PRO A 23 3.25 7.85 -15.94
C PRO A 23 2.49 8.70 -16.97
N TYR A 24 1.35 8.22 -17.47
CA TYR A 24 0.50 8.98 -18.38
C TYR A 24 -0.01 10.31 -17.80
N ILE A 25 -0.32 10.34 -16.49
CA ILE A 25 -0.80 11.57 -15.84
C ILE A 25 0.34 12.59 -15.70
N LEU A 26 1.57 12.14 -15.45
CA LEU A 26 2.74 13.02 -15.45
C LEU A 26 2.95 13.67 -16.83
N PHE A 27 2.90 12.86 -17.89
CA PHE A 27 2.91 13.36 -19.27
C PHE A 27 1.75 14.31 -19.54
N TYR A 28 0.53 13.93 -19.15
CA TYR A 28 -0.66 14.76 -19.36
C TYR A 28 -0.55 16.12 -18.68
N ILE A 29 0.00 16.18 -17.46
CA ILE A 29 0.23 17.44 -16.75
C ILE A 29 1.24 18.31 -17.49
N GLU A 30 2.30 17.74 -18.05
CA GLU A 30 3.28 18.48 -18.85
C GLU A 30 2.70 18.96 -20.17
N TYR A 31 2.01 18.09 -20.89
CA TYR A 31 1.30 18.40 -22.12
C TYR A 31 0.25 19.50 -21.91
N TYR A 32 -0.47 19.46 -20.79
CA TYR A 32 -1.46 20.48 -20.46
C TYR A 32 -0.83 21.84 -20.09
N ARG A 33 0.44 21.86 -19.67
CA ARG A 33 1.16 23.13 -19.41
C ARG A 33 1.64 23.79 -20.70
N THR A 34 1.88 23.01 -21.75
CA THR A 34 2.32 23.53 -23.05
C THR A 34 1.15 24.02 -23.91
N GLU A 35 -0.04 23.47 -23.71
CA GLU A 35 -1.26 23.88 -24.43
C GLU A 35 -1.94 25.11 -23.80
N PRO A 36 -2.59 25.97 -24.59
CA PRO A 36 -3.37 27.09 -24.05
C PRO A 36 -4.53 26.56 -23.20
N LYS A 37 -4.69 27.14 -22.01
CA LYS A 37 -5.77 26.76 -21.09
C LYS A 37 -7.11 27.07 -21.72
N ALA A 38 -7.82 26.03 -22.14
CA ALA A 38 -9.11 26.19 -22.76
C ALA A 38 -10.16 26.61 -21.71
N PRO A 39 -10.93 27.69 -21.93
CA PRO A 39 -11.87 28.21 -20.93
C PRO A 39 -13.16 27.38 -20.81
N ALA A 40 -13.42 26.47 -21.77
CA ALA A 40 -14.63 25.65 -21.82
C ALA A 40 -14.33 24.17 -21.56
N LEU A 41 -15.23 23.49 -20.82
CA LEU A 41 -15.14 22.05 -20.52
C LEU A 41 -15.01 21.19 -21.79
N ALA A 42 -15.75 21.54 -22.85
CA ALA A 42 -15.68 20.83 -24.13
C ALA A 42 -14.28 20.91 -24.78
N ALA A 43 -13.61 22.06 -24.65
CA ALA A 43 -12.27 22.24 -25.19
C ALA A 43 -11.21 21.55 -24.30
N GLN A 44 -11.45 21.41 -22.99
CA GLN A 44 -10.61 20.59 -22.12
C GLN A 44 -10.67 19.09 -22.48
N GLN A 45 -11.85 18.59 -22.86
CA GLN A 45 -12.00 17.22 -23.34
C GLN A 45 -11.21 16.97 -24.64
N GLN A 46 -11.16 17.97 -25.53
CA GLN A 46 -10.37 17.89 -26.76
C GLN A 46 -8.86 17.79 -26.46
N VAL A 47 -8.35 18.59 -25.51
CA VAL A 47 -6.94 18.53 -25.07
C VAL A 47 -6.62 17.16 -24.45
N SER A 48 -7.52 16.59 -23.63
CA SER A 48 -7.36 15.24 -23.07
C SER A 48 -7.30 14.16 -24.15
N ASN A 49 -8.17 14.25 -25.16
CA ASN A 49 -8.15 13.31 -26.30
C ASN A 49 -6.89 13.47 -27.15
N ALA A 50 -6.40 14.70 -27.35
CA ALA A 50 -5.16 14.97 -28.07
C ALA A 50 -3.95 14.41 -27.31
N ALA A 51 -3.88 14.62 -25.99
CA ALA A 51 -2.84 14.06 -25.14
C ALA A 51 -2.83 12.52 -25.17
N ALA A 52 -4.01 11.89 -25.12
CA ALA A 52 -4.10 10.43 -25.22
C ALA A 52 -3.59 9.91 -26.57
N LYS A 53 -3.83 10.63 -27.67
CA LYS A 53 -3.29 10.30 -28.99
C LYS A 53 -1.78 10.49 -29.04
N ALA A 54 -1.27 11.60 -28.50
CA ALA A 54 0.17 11.88 -28.43
C ALA A 54 0.91 10.81 -27.61
N TRP A 55 0.40 10.43 -26.44
CA TRP A 55 0.98 9.36 -25.61
C TRP A 55 1.04 8.00 -26.32
N LYS A 56 0.01 7.65 -27.10
CA LYS A 56 -0.01 6.42 -27.90
C LYS A 56 0.96 6.47 -29.07
N ALA A 57 1.15 7.65 -29.67
CA ALA A 57 2.07 7.88 -30.78
C ALA A 57 3.54 7.99 -30.35
N MET A 58 3.81 8.27 -29.07
CA MET A 58 5.17 8.25 -28.52
C MET A 58 5.81 6.86 -28.66
N ASP A 59 7.12 6.86 -28.80
CA ASP A 59 7.95 5.67 -28.76
C ASP A 59 8.12 5.15 -27.33
N ASP A 60 8.60 3.91 -27.20
CA ASP A 60 8.81 3.29 -25.89
C ASP A 60 9.86 4.03 -25.08
N ALA A 61 10.90 4.59 -25.71
CA ALA A 61 11.93 5.35 -25.00
C ALA A 61 11.38 6.67 -24.44
N GLY A 62 10.55 7.38 -25.20
CA GLY A 62 9.85 8.57 -24.71
C GLY A 62 8.90 8.26 -23.54
N ARG A 63 8.19 7.13 -23.58
CA ARG A 63 7.36 6.68 -22.44
C ARG A 63 8.20 6.28 -21.23
N GLN A 64 9.36 5.67 -21.45
CA GLN A 64 10.22 5.15 -20.38
C GLN A 64 10.63 6.24 -19.39
N VAL A 65 10.93 7.45 -19.86
CA VAL A 65 11.27 8.61 -19.00
C VAL A 65 10.19 8.86 -17.94
N TYR A 66 8.90 8.72 -18.30
CA TYR A 66 7.79 8.88 -17.37
C TYR A 66 7.61 7.69 -16.44
N HIS A 67 7.96 6.48 -16.90
CA HIS A 67 7.99 5.29 -16.05
C HIS A 67 9.08 5.39 -14.97
N ASP A 68 10.28 5.83 -15.34
CA ASP A 68 11.42 6.01 -14.44
C ASP A 68 11.11 7.10 -13.40
N ARG A 69 10.61 8.26 -13.85
CA ARG A 69 10.19 9.33 -12.94
C ARG A 69 9.08 8.89 -11.97
N HIS A 70 8.12 8.10 -12.44
CA HIS A 70 7.11 7.52 -11.57
C HIS A 70 7.72 6.53 -10.56
N ALA A 71 8.73 5.75 -10.95
CA ALA A 71 9.43 4.84 -10.05
C ALA A 71 10.15 5.60 -8.92
N GLU A 72 10.85 6.69 -9.24
CA GLU A 72 11.48 7.58 -8.25
C GLU A 72 10.44 8.17 -7.28
N LEU A 73 9.36 8.75 -7.82
CA LEU A 73 8.28 9.31 -7.01
C LEU A 73 7.61 8.28 -6.12
N ARG A 74 7.57 7.01 -6.54
CA ARG A 74 7.08 5.90 -5.71
C ARG A 74 8.01 5.60 -4.54
N VAL A 75 9.33 5.66 -4.74
CA VAL A 75 10.30 5.48 -3.64
C VAL A 75 10.10 6.58 -2.59
N ASP A 76 10.01 7.84 -3.02
CA ASP A 76 9.79 8.96 -2.10
C ASP A 76 8.40 8.93 -1.45
N TYR A 77 7.38 8.47 -2.18
CA TYR A 77 6.05 8.24 -1.61
C TYR A 77 6.08 7.19 -0.50
N SER A 78 6.76 6.07 -0.73
CA SER A 78 6.92 5.01 0.28
C SER A 78 7.59 5.51 1.55
N LYS A 79 8.64 6.33 1.44
CA LYS A 79 9.29 6.96 2.61
C LYS A 79 8.35 7.89 3.37
N ARG A 80 7.68 8.82 2.67
CA ARG A 80 6.71 9.75 3.29
C ARG A 80 5.54 9.01 3.94
N LEU A 81 5.09 7.91 3.34
CA LEU A 81 4.01 7.10 3.89
C LEU A 81 4.46 6.38 5.17
N GLN A 82 5.70 5.88 5.22
CA GLN A 82 6.28 5.32 6.45
C GLN A 82 6.40 6.37 7.54
N GLU A 83 6.97 7.55 7.25
CA GLU A 83 7.04 8.65 8.21
C GLU A 83 5.67 9.07 8.73
N TYR A 84 4.65 9.10 7.86
CA TYR A 84 3.28 9.34 8.25
C TYR A 84 2.82 8.31 9.28
N PHE A 85 2.95 7.01 9.00
CA PHE A 85 2.59 5.98 9.97
C PHE A 85 3.41 6.07 11.26
N ASP A 86 4.70 6.34 11.21
CA ASP A 86 5.53 6.44 12.43
C ASP A 86 5.11 7.63 13.32
N LYS A 87 4.62 8.72 12.72
CA LYS A 87 4.17 9.92 13.44
C LYS A 87 2.71 9.84 13.90
N THR A 88 1.84 9.16 13.15
CA THR A 88 0.40 9.15 13.42
C THR A 88 0.03 8.14 14.50
N ASP A 89 -0.72 8.60 15.50
CA ASP A 89 -1.26 7.78 16.56
C ASP A 89 -2.42 6.86 16.09
N ARG A 90 -2.73 5.85 16.89
CA ARG A 90 -3.76 4.85 16.56
C ARG A 90 -5.17 5.44 16.47
N GLU A 91 -5.50 6.43 17.28
CA GLU A 91 -6.83 7.03 17.31
C GLU A 91 -7.06 7.91 16.08
N THR A 92 -6.08 8.74 15.73
CA THR A 92 -6.07 9.52 14.49
C THR A 92 -6.16 8.60 13.28
N LEU A 93 -5.39 7.50 13.22
CA LEU A 93 -5.50 6.51 12.13
C LEU A 93 -6.89 5.89 12.01
N LYS A 94 -7.56 5.58 13.14
CA LYS A 94 -8.94 5.05 13.10
C LYS A 94 -9.90 6.08 12.50
N ARG A 95 -9.76 7.35 12.88
CA ARG A 95 -10.61 8.44 12.37
C ARG A 95 -10.35 8.70 10.88
N VAL A 96 -9.09 8.75 10.47
CA VAL A 96 -8.67 8.84 9.06
C VAL A 96 -9.24 7.67 8.25
N THR A 97 -9.13 6.46 8.78
CA THR A 97 -9.67 5.25 8.13
C THR A 97 -11.18 5.34 7.93
N LEU A 98 -11.91 5.86 8.92
CA LEU A 98 -13.35 6.06 8.84
C LEU A 98 -13.70 7.11 7.78
N GLU A 99 -13.00 8.24 7.77
CA GLU A 99 -13.18 9.34 6.80
C GLU A 99 -12.88 8.90 5.36
N LEU A 100 -11.79 8.16 5.15
CA LEU A 100 -11.43 7.60 3.85
C LEU A 100 -12.48 6.60 3.37
N LYS A 101 -12.98 5.74 4.26
CA LYS A 101 -14.06 4.80 3.90
C LYS A 101 -15.36 5.52 3.57
N ALA A 102 -15.75 6.54 4.35
CA ALA A 102 -16.94 7.35 4.09
C ALA A 102 -16.85 8.08 2.74
N SER A 103 -15.66 8.54 2.37
CA SER A 103 -15.39 9.17 1.07
C SER A 103 -15.09 8.18 -0.07
N HIS A 104 -15.27 6.87 0.16
CA HIS A 104 -14.97 5.81 -0.82
C HIS A 104 -13.52 5.81 -1.32
N ARG A 105 -12.59 6.35 -0.53
CA ARG A 105 -11.15 6.37 -0.82
C ARG A 105 -10.47 5.17 -0.19
N SER A 106 -9.44 4.66 -0.87
CA SER A 106 -8.61 3.57 -0.35
C SER A 106 -7.79 4.04 0.84
N VAL A 107 -7.80 3.25 1.92
CA VAL A 107 -6.92 3.45 3.07
C VAL A 107 -5.53 2.90 2.71
N PRO A 108 -4.46 3.71 2.77
CA PRO A 108 -3.12 3.22 2.53
C PRO A 108 -2.75 2.11 3.52
N ARG A 109 -2.03 1.11 3.04
CA ARG A 109 -1.55 0.00 3.86
C ARG A 109 -0.19 0.38 4.45
N ASP A 110 -0.07 0.27 5.76
CA ASP A 110 1.22 0.31 6.44
C ASP A 110 2.01 -0.96 6.04
N VAL A 111 3.10 -0.76 5.30
CA VAL A 111 3.96 -1.83 4.81
C VAL A 111 4.73 -2.51 5.94
N ASN A 112 4.92 -1.81 7.06
CA ASN A 112 5.60 -2.32 8.25
C ASN A 112 4.63 -3.05 9.20
N LEU A 113 3.32 -2.77 9.11
CA LEU A 113 2.24 -3.49 9.82
C LEU A 113 1.97 -4.90 9.23
N ALA A 114 2.74 -5.35 8.25
CA ALA A 114 2.64 -6.71 7.72
C ALA A 114 3.20 -7.72 8.75
N HIS A 115 2.42 -7.99 9.79
CA HIS A 115 2.68 -9.05 10.76
C HIS A 115 2.84 -10.38 10.01
N GLY A 116 3.97 -11.04 10.31
CA GLY A 116 4.67 -12.05 9.52
C GLY A 116 3.96 -13.36 9.18
N VAL A 117 2.83 -13.28 8.48
CA VAL A 117 2.29 -14.40 7.72
C VAL A 117 2.51 -14.10 6.22
N PRO A 118 3.53 -14.69 5.58
CA PRO A 118 4.86 -15.05 6.10
C PRO A 118 6.00 -15.03 5.05
N ARG A 119 7.23 -14.83 5.54
CA ARG A 119 8.47 -15.13 4.81
C ARG A 119 8.43 -16.53 4.18
N PHE A 120 7.83 -17.49 4.88
CA PHE A 120 7.50 -18.82 4.35
C PHE A 120 6.71 -18.77 3.04
N LEU A 121 5.57 -18.05 2.94
CA LEU A 121 4.87 -17.96 1.64
C LEU A 121 5.76 -17.28 0.60
N GLN A 122 6.57 -16.29 0.97
CA GLN A 122 7.46 -15.60 0.02
C GLN A 122 8.60 -16.49 -0.49
N GLU A 123 9.14 -17.37 0.34
CA GLU A 123 10.18 -18.33 -0.02
C GLU A 123 9.59 -19.50 -0.82
N GLN A 124 8.46 -20.02 -0.35
CA GLN A 124 7.81 -21.18 -0.94
C GLN A 124 7.10 -20.84 -2.26
N THR A 125 6.57 -19.63 -2.44
CA THR A 125 5.99 -19.20 -3.74
C THR A 125 7.03 -19.23 -4.86
N LYS A 126 8.31 -18.99 -4.58
CA LYS A 126 9.39 -19.07 -5.58
C LYS A 126 9.62 -20.49 -6.11
N THR A 127 9.21 -21.50 -5.33
CA THR A 127 9.32 -22.92 -5.70
C THR A 127 8.10 -23.45 -6.45
N ILE A 128 7.01 -22.67 -6.50
CA ILE A 128 5.78 -23.07 -7.19
C ILE A 128 5.89 -22.61 -8.64
N GLY A 129 5.71 -23.55 -9.57
CA GLY A 129 5.73 -23.28 -11.01
C GLY A 129 4.52 -22.47 -11.50
N PRO A 130 4.45 -22.15 -12.80
CA PRO A 130 3.32 -21.44 -13.37
C PRO A 130 2.02 -22.22 -13.20
N ALA A 131 0.90 -21.49 -13.08
CA ALA A 131 -0.41 -22.11 -12.94
C ALA A 131 -0.83 -22.82 -14.23
N PRO A 132 -1.53 -23.97 -14.13
CA PRO A 132 -2.07 -24.64 -15.30
C PRO A 132 -3.14 -23.77 -15.99
N PRO A 133 -3.39 -23.99 -17.30
CA PRO A 133 -4.41 -23.26 -18.04
C PRO A 133 -5.77 -23.33 -17.35
N GLY A 134 -6.42 -22.18 -17.18
CA GLY A 134 -7.73 -22.08 -16.50
C GLY A 134 -7.67 -21.95 -14.98
N MET A 135 -6.49 -22.00 -14.35
CA MET A 135 -6.33 -21.72 -12.92
C MET A 135 -5.56 -20.42 -12.70
N ARG A 136 -6.01 -19.61 -11.73
CA ARG A 136 -5.27 -18.39 -11.37
C ARG A 136 -4.05 -18.75 -10.50
N PRO A 137 -2.87 -18.13 -10.70
CA PRO A 137 -1.68 -18.38 -9.86
C PRO A 137 -1.91 -18.23 -8.36
N VAL A 138 -2.75 -17.26 -7.96
CA VAL A 138 -3.12 -17.07 -6.55
C VAL A 138 -3.85 -18.28 -5.97
N GLU A 139 -4.68 -18.96 -6.78
CA GLU A 139 -5.43 -20.14 -6.34
C GLU A 139 -4.53 -21.37 -6.18
N LEU A 140 -3.61 -21.59 -7.13
CA LEU A 140 -2.61 -22.66 -7.04
C LEU A 140 -1.71 -22.45 -5.80
N ASN A 141 -1.17 -21.24 -5.65
CA ASN A 141 -0.28 -20.89 -4.54
C ASN A 141 -1.00 -21.07 -3.21
N SER A 142 -2.23 -20.57 -3.07
CA SER A 142 -3.00 -20.70 -1.82
C SER A 142 -3.18 -22.15 -1.40
N LYS A 143 -3.56 -23.04 -2.33
CA LYS A 143 -3.74 -24.48 -2.05
C LYS A 143 -2.44 -25.12 -1.58
N ILE A 144 -1.39 -25.08 -2.42
CA ILE A 144 -0.10 -25.74 -2.15
C ILE A 144 0.52 -25.23 -0.85
N LEU A 145 0.51 -23.91 -0.64
CA LEU A 145 1.13 -23.31 0.53
C LEU A 145 0.36 -23.63 1.82
N SER A 146 -0.97 -23.72 1.75
CA SER A 146 -1.78 -24.12 2.90
C SER A 146 -1.52 -25.57 3.31
N GLU A 147 -1.34 -26.47 2.34
CA GLU A 147 -0.99 -27.87 2.58
C GLU A 147 0.43 -27.99 3.15
N ARG A 148 1.40 -27.30 2.56
CA ARG A 148 2.78 -27.27 3.07
C ARG A 148 2.85 -26.71 4.48
N TRP A 149 2.14 -25.62 4.77
CA TRP A 149 2.09 -25.05 6.12
C TRP A 149 1.50 -26.03 7.14
N ARG A 150 0.41 -26.73 6.78
CA ARG A 150 -0.21 -27.75 7.63
C ARG A 150 0.69 -28.96 7.86
N ALA A 151 1.52 -29.32 6.88
CA ALA A 151 2.46 -30.43 6.96
C ALA A 151 3.70 -30.14 7.81
N LEU A 152 4.07 -28.87 8.02
CA LEU A 152 5.19 -28.49 8.89
C LEU A 152 4.93 -28.92 10.34
N THR A 153 5.93 -29.51 10.97
CA THR A 153 5.96 -29.79 12.40
C THR A 153 6.07 -28.52 13.24
N PRO A 154 5.75 -28.54 14.54
CA PRO A 154 5.94 -27.39 15.43
C PRO A 154 7.40 -26.91 15.46
N GLU A 155 8.37 -27.82 15.40
CA GLU A 155 9.80 -27.50 15.39
C GLU A 155 10.23 -26.77 14.10
N GLU A 156 9.69 -27.17 12.95
CA GLU A 156 9.94 -26.48 11.67
C GLU A 156 9.20 -25.14 11.57
N ARG A 157 8.12 -24.95 12.35
CA ARG A 157 7.38 -23.69 12.44
C ARG A 157 8.03 -22.68 13.39
N ALA A 158 8.70 -23.15 14.43
CA ALA A 158 9.37 -22.34 15.45
C ALA A 158 10.20 -21.16 14.88
N PRO A 159 11.09 -21.32 13.88
CA PRO A 159 11.86 -20.18 13.35
C PRO A 159 10.99 -19.12 12.67
N TYR A 160 9.83 -19.50 12.13
CA TYR A 160 8.90 -18.54 11.53
C TYR A 160 8.11 -17.79 12.60
N ASP A 161 7.68 -18.48 13.66
CA ASP A 161 6.95 -17.90 14.77
C ASP A 161 7.84 -16.98 15.63
N GLU A 162 9.10 -17.35 15.87
CA GLU A 162 10.08 -16.48 16.54
C GLU A 162 10.36 -15.20 15.76
N ARG A 163 10.59 -15.31 14.44
CA ARG A 163 10.78 -14.12 13.58
C ARG A 163 9.53 -13.25 13.53
N PHE A 164 8.34 -13.86 13.55
CA PHE A 164 7.10 -13.11 13.68
C PHE A 164 7.06 -12.31 14.98
N LYS A 165 7.40 -12.93 16.12
CA LYS A 165 7.46 -12.28 17.43
C LYS A 165 8.46 -11.11 17.41
N GLN A 166 9.68 -11.33 16.93
CA GLN A 166 10.72 -10.29 16.83
C GLN A 166 10.29 -9.09 15.98
N LEU A 167 9.78 -9.33 14.76
CA LEU A 167 9.33 -8.26 13.87
C LEU A 167 8.12 -7.51 14.45
N SER A 168 7.24 -8.23 15.14
CA SER A 168 6.09 -7.66 15.84
C SER A 168 6.53 -6.75 16.99
N GLU A 169 7.46 -7.20 17.82
CA GLU A 169 8.02 -6.43 18.93
C GLU A 169 8.76 -5.18 18.45
N GLU A 170 9.65 -5.33 17.46
CA GLU A 170 10.37 -4.20 16.85
C GLU A 170 9.41 -3.15 16.29
N TYR A 171 8.33 -3.60 15.63
CA TYR A 171 7.31 -2.71 15.11
C TYR A 171 6.58 -1.94 16.21
N TYR A 172 6.11 -2.65 17.24
CA TYR A 172 5.35 -2.02 18.33
C TYR A 172 6.23 -1.13 19.21
N SER A 173 7.50 -1.50 19.43
CA SER A 173 8.47 -0.67 20.16
C SER A 173 8.77 0.63 19.44
N LYS A 174 8.86 0.61 18.10
CA LYS A 174 9.14 1.81 17.29
C LYS A 174 7.93 2.74 17.16
N THR A 175 6.72 2.18 17.11
CA THR A 175 5.52 2.96 16.73
C THR A 175 4.68 3.45 17.91
N ASN A 176 5.10 3.24 19.17
CA ASN A 176 4.29 3.50 20.37
C ASN A 176 2.87 2.91 20.26
N ARG A 177 2.75 1.79 19.53
CA ARG A 177 1.50 1.05 19.29
C ARG A 177 1.50 -0.20 20.14
N SER A 178 0.32 -0.65 20.56
CA SER A 178 0.17 -1.91 21.28
C SER A 178 -0.37 -3.01 20.34
N PRO A 179 0.11 -4.27 20.47
CA PRO A 179 -0.41 -5.39 19.69
C PRO A 179 -1.92 -5.56 19.82
N PRO A 180 -2.63 -5.96 18.74
CA PRO A 180 -4.05 -6.26 18.83
C PRO A 180 -4.27 -7.41 19.81
N ILE A 181 -5.35 -7.34 20.60
CA ILE A 181 -5.65 -8.27 21.69
C ILE A 181 -5.56 -9.74 21.26
N ARG A 182 -5.99 -10.07 20.02
CA ARG A 182 -5.89 -11.44 19.46
C ARG A 182 -4.45 -11.90 19.15
N ALA A 183 -3.55 -10.99 18.80
CA ALA A 183 -2.13 -11.30 18.63
C ALA A 183 -1.44 -11.49 19.99
N ALA A 184 -1.81 -10.70 21.00
CA ALA A 184 -1.33 -10.88 22.36
C ALA A 184 -1.73 -12.25 22.94
N THR A 185 -2.95 -12.74 22.63
CA THR A 185 -3.36 -14.10 23.05
C THR A 185 -2.53 -15.18 22.38
N ARG A 186 -2.20 -15.07 21.08
CA ARG A 186 -1.36 -16.06 20.40
C ARG A 186 0.10 -16.06 20.88
N ILE A 187 0.62 -14.90 21.29
CA ILE A 187 1.96 -14.76 21.86
C ILE A 187 2.02 -15.27 23.31
N ALA A 188 0.91 -15.17 24.06
CA ALA A 188 0.82 -15.56 25.48
C ALA A 188 0.27 -16.99 25.72
N SER A 189 -0.11 -17.73 24.67
CA SER A 189 -0.66 -19.10 24.78
C SER A 189 0.34 -20.21 24.43
N GLU A 190 1.64 -19.90 24.40
CA GLU A 190 2.73 -20.87 24.25
C GLU A 190 3.62 -20.86 25.49
#